data_AF-A0A2A2SFQ2-F1
#
_entry.id   AF-A0A2A2SFQ2-F1
#
_cell.length_a   1.000
_cell.length_b   1.000
_cell.length_c   1.000
_cell.angle_alpha   90.00
_cell.angle_beta   90.00
_cell.angle_gamma   90.00
#
_symmetry.space_group_name_H-M   'P 1'
#
loop_
_entity.id
_entity.type
_entity.pdbx_description
1 polymer ?
#
loop_
_entity_poly.entity_id
_entity_poly.type
_entity_poly.pdbx_seq_one_letter_code
_entity_poly.pdbx_strand_id
1 'polypeptide(L)' 'MDRVDLSSFEREFEEEIAKDDDSAAREIWASGEPIHVSRENTPPGFVVRIHPDGREELVRVDFEELAAILGR' A
#
# COMPACT_ATOMS: atom_id res chain seq x y z
N MET A 1 -22.10 -9.86 10.44
CA MET A 1 -21.39 -9.15 9.36
C MET A 1 -21.08 -7.78 9.92
N ASP A 2 -20.00 -7.68 10.67
CA ASP A 2 -19.53 -6.39 11.15
C ASP A 2 -19.12 -5.56 9.93
N ARG A 3 -19.50 -4.28 9.92
CA ARG A 3 -18.98 -3.37 8.91
C ARG A 3 -17.50 -3.21 9.21
N VAL A 4 -16.65 -3.66 8.30
CA VAL A 4 -15.23 -3.32 8.30
C VAL A 4 -15.16 -1.80 8.27
N ASP A 5 -14.66 -1.20 9.37
CA ASP A 5 -14.47 0.24 9.43
C ASP A 5 -13.24 0.59 8.61
N LEU A 6 -13.47 0.93 7.34
CA LEU A 6 -12.41 1.24 6.39
C LEU A 6 -11.49 2.36 6.91
N SER A 7 -12.03 3.34 7.65
CA SER A 7 -11.23 4.45 8.21
C SER A 7 -10.22 4.01 9.28
N SER A 8 -10.55 2.98 10.06
CA SER A 8 -9.64 2.39 11.04
C SER A 8 -8.57 1.53 10.36
N PHE A 9 -8.93 0.84 9.27
CA PHE A 9 -7.99 0.04 8.48
C PHE A 9 -7.04 0.90 7.64
N GLU A 10 -7.53 1.98 7.01
CA GLU A 10 -6.72 2.98 6.31
C GLU A 10 -5.62 3.50 7.23
N ARG A 11 -5.98 3.89 8.46
CA ARG A 11 -5.02 4.37 9.45
C ARG A 11 -4.08 3.27 9.95
N GLU A 12 -4.57 2.05 10.18
CA GLU A 12 -3.71 0.91 10.56
C GLU A 12 -2.70 0.58 9.46
N PHE A 13 -3.10 0.65 8.18
CA PHE A 13 -2.23 0.43 7.01
C PHE A 13 -1.20 1.55 6.83
N GLU A 14 -1.59 2.82 6.98
CA GLU A 14 -0.64 3.95 7.02
C GLU A 14 0.34 3.83 8.19
N GLU A 15 -0.14 3.45 9.38
CA GLU A 15 0.69 3.23 10.57
C GLU A 15 1.67 2.05 10.39
N GLU A 16 1.30 0.96 9.71
CA GLU A 16 2.20 -0.17 9.44
C GLU A 16 3.22 0.13 8.34
N ILE A 17 2.83 0.80 7.24
CA ILE A 17 3.79 1.25 6.21
C ILE A 17 4.82 2.22 6.81
N ALA A 18 4.40 3.11 7.72
CA ALA A 18 5.29 4.08 8.35
C ALA A 18 6.26 3.46 9.40
N LYS A 19 6.10 2.19 9.77
CA LYS A 19 6.93 1.50 10.78
C LYS A 19 8.06 0.65 10.18
N ASP A 20 7.99 0.26 8.92
CA ASP A 20 8.99 -0.62 8.30
C ASP A 20 10.26 0.17 7.89
N ASP A 21 11.44 -0.41 8.09
CA ASP A 21 12.77 0.23 7.91
C ASP A 21 13.21 0.23 6.42
N ASP A 22 12.24 0.49 5.53
CA ASP A 22 12.19 0.30 4.07
C ASP A 22 12.93 -0.95 3.50
N SER A 23 13.26 -1.92 4.34
CA SER A 23 14.17 -3.01 4.02
C SER A 23 13.50 -4.08 3.16
N ALA A 24 12.27 -4.48 3.49
CA ALA A 24 11.49 -5.38 2.63
C ALA A 24 11.20 -4.73 1.26
N ALA A 25 10.91 -3.42 1.23
CA ALA A 25 10.72 -2.67 -0.01
C ALA A 25 12.01 -2.63 -0.87
N ARG A 26 13.18 -2.49 -0.25
CA ARG A 26 14.49 -2.57 -0.93
C ARG A 26 14.78 -3.95 -1.51
N GLU A 27 14.42 -5.03 -0.81
CA GLU A 27 14.59 -6.41 -1.33
C GLU A 27 13.67 -6.69 -2.53
N ILE A 28 12.41 -6.25 -2.47
CA ILE A 28 11.46 -6.32 -3.59
C ILE A 28 11.98 -5.50 -4.79
N TRP A 29 12.44 -4.27 -4.54
CA TRP A 29 13.00 -3.40 -5.58
C TRP A 29 14.26 -3.99 -6.23
N ALA A 30 15.18 -4.55 -5.42
CA ALA A 30 16.38 -5.22 -5.91
C ALA A 30 16.06 -6.49 -6.74
N SER A 31 14.90 -7.10 -6.51
CA SER A 31 14.39 -8.24 -7.28
C SER A 31 13.79 -7.84 -8.64
N GLY A 32 13.69 -6.53 -8.92
CA GLY A 32 13.08 -6.01 -10.15
C GLY A 32 11.55 -6.01 -10.13
N GLU A 33 10.95 -6.02 -8.94
CA GLU A 33 9.50 -5.95 -8.77
C GLU A 33 9.04 -4.53 -8.39
N PRO A 34 7.82 -4.13 -8.79
CA PRO A 34 7.30 -2.80 -8.48
C PRO A 34 6.92 -2.68 -6.99
N ILE A 35 7.32 -1.56 -6.38
CA ILE A 35 6.97 -1.23 -4.99
C ILE A 35 5.75 -0.29 -4.94
N HIS A 36 5.03 -0.31 -3.83
CA HIS A 36 3.90 0.58 -3.59
C HIS A 36 4.23 1.53 -2.44
N VAL A 37 4.02 2.83 -2.62
CA VAL A 37 4.30 3.85 -1.60
C VAL A 37 3.12 4.82 -1.44
N SER A 38 2.90 5.29 -0.22
CA SER A 38 2.14 6.51 0.04
C SER A 38 3.10 7.72 0.07
N ARG A 39 2.61 8.88 -0.37
CA ARG A 39 3.30 10.17 -0.31
C ARG A 39 2.34 11.20 0.28
N GLU A 40 2.85 12.33 0.77
CA GLU A 40 2.03 13.40 1.37
C GLU A 40 0.89 13.92 0.46
N ASN A 41 1.05 13.79 -0.87
CA ASN A 41 0.10 14.22 -1.89
C ASN A 41 -0.69 13.06 -2.52
N THR A 42 -0.59 11.84 -1.99
CA THR A 42 -1.37 10.68 -2.45
C THR A 42 -2.79 10.77 -1.90
N PRO A 43 -3.85 10.75 -2.73
CA PRO A 43 -5.22 10.80 -2.23
C PRO A 43 -5.57 9.54 -1.42
N PRO A 44 -6.45 9.64 -0.40
CA PRO A 44 -6.95 8.47 0.32
C PRO A 44 -7.66 7.50 -0.64
N GLY A 45 -7.49 6.19 -0.40
CA GLY A 45 -7.91 5.15 -1.34
C GLY A 45 -6.96 4.91 -2.53
N PHE A 46 -5.76 5.50 -2.53
CA PHE A 46 -4.75 5.29 -3.57
C PHE A 46 -3.34 5.07 -3.02
N VAL A 47 -2.50 4.40 -3.80
CA VAL A 47 -1.04 4.29 -3.61
C VAL A 47 -0.32 4.60 -4.91
N VAL A 48 0.94 5.03 -4.83
CA VAL A 48 1.80 5.15 -6.01
C VAL A 48 2.56 3.84 -6.19
N ARG A 49 2.31 3.13 -7.28
CA ARG A 49 3.12 1.99 -7.72
C ARG A 49 4.30 2.51 -8.53
N ILE A 50 5.52 2.23 -8.08
CA ILE A 50 6.77 2.60 -8.75
C ILE A 50 7.37 1.33 -9.35
N HIS A 51 7.64 1.34 -10.65
CA HIS A 51 8.29 0.26 -11.39
C HIS A 51 9.81 0.47 -11.44
N PRO A 52 10.62 -0.61 -11.55
CA PRO A 52 12.09 -0.51 -11.63
C PRO A 52 12.61 0.22 -12.89
N ASP A 53 11.77 0.42 -13.91
CA ASP A 53 12.07 1.26 -15.08
C ASP A 53 11.88 2.77 -14.82
N GLY A 54 11.44 3.14 -13.61
CA GLY A 54 11.15 4.52 -13.21
C GLY A 54 9.73 5.00 -13.54
N ARG A 55 8.85 4.15 -14.10
CA ARG A 55 7.45 4.49 -14.32
C ARG A 55 6.69 4.51 -12.99
N GLU A 56 5.86 5.54 -12.81
CA GLU A 56 4.94 5.63 -11.68
C GLU A 56 3.49 5.52 -12.15
N GLU A 57 2.66 4.82 -11.38
CA GLU A 57 1.22 4.68 -11.61
C GLU A 57 0.45 4.97 -10.31
N LEU A 58 -0.59 5.80 -10.37
CA LEU A 58 -1.51 5.96 -9.25
C LEU A 58 -2.53 4.82 -9.28
N VAL A 59 -2.41 3.89 -8.33
CA VAL A 59 -3.24 2.69 -8.22
C VAL A 59 -4.31 2.94 -7.16
N ARG A 60 -5.58 2.74 -7.53
CA ARG A 60 -6.69 2.72 -6.57
C ARG A 60 -6.60 1.45 -5.74
N VAL A 61 -6.74 1.58 -4.43
CA VAL A 61 -6.79 0.45 -3.50
C VAL A 61 -8.23 0.26 -3.06
N ASP A 62 -8.90 -0.74 -3.64
CA ASP A 62 -10.21 -1.17 -3.16
C ASP A 62 -9.99 -2.09 -1.95
N PHE A 63 -9.92 -1.47 -0.76
CA PHE A 63 -9.55 -2.10 0.51
C PHE A 63 -10.45 -3.28 0.92
N GLU A 64 -11.70 -3.36 0.43
CA GLU A 64 -12.58 -4.53 0.62
C GLU A 64 -11.99 -5.81 0.00
N GLU A 65 -11.25 -5.71 -1.11
CA GLU A 65 -10.62 -6.85 -1.78
C GLU A 65 -9.32 -7.27 -1.07
N LEU A 66 -8.53 -6.31 -0.58
CA LEU A 66 -7.33 -6.59 0.23
C LEU A 66 -7.67 -7.19 1.60
N ALA A 67 -8.73 -6.73 2.28
CA ALA A 67 -9.17 -7.33 3.54
C ALA A 67 -9.55 -8.81 3.37
N ALA A 68 -10.20 -9.16 2.26
CA ALA A 68 -10.52 -10.55 1.93
C ALA A 68 -9.27 -11.40 1.62
N ILE A 69 -8.22 -10.82 1.01
CA ILE A 69 -6.94 -11.50 0.73
C ILE A 69 -6.12 -11.67 2.02
N LEU A 70 -6.16 -10.69 2.93
CA LEU A 70 -5.48 -10.74 4.23
C LEU A 70 -6.27 -11.52 5.31
N GLY A 71 -7.47 -11.99 4.98
CA GLY A 71 -8.24 -12.94 5.79
C GLY A 71 -8.82 -12.37 7.09
N ARG A 72 -9.24 -11.10 7.10
CA ARG A 72 -9.79 -10.41 8.29
C ARG A 72 -11.26 -10.04 8.12
#